data_AF-A0A4R5DEU0-F1
#
_entry.id   AF-A0A4R5DEU0-F1
#
_cell.length_a   1.000
_cell.length_b   1.000
_cell.length_c   1.000
_cell.angle_alpha   90.00
_cell.angle_beta   90.00
_cell.angle_gamma   90.00
#
_symmetry.space_group_name_H-M   'P 1'
#
loop_
_entity.id
_entity.type
_entity.pdbx_description
1 polymer ?
#
loop_
_entity_poly.entity_id
_entity_poly.type
_entity_poly.pdbx_seq_one_letter_code
_entity_poly.pdbx_strand_id
1 'polypeptide(L)'
;MKALFLVCTLFLISLSGKAQDFAPDSTIVIQNQKLYTTAPTESLAVKGQIDAERHYTKYRGAATGTLIASLFSPLIGLIPAIACSSTTPKLKNLDYPDEALFRQAEYHASYTQKAKKIKKRKVWTNWGIGFGVNIALALVIAAGS
;
A
#
# COMPACT_ATOMS: atom_id res chain seq x y z
N MET A 1 31.01 -3.86 16.40
CA MET A 1 30.83 -3.47 14.98
C MET A 1 30.10 -4.51 14.11
N LYS A 2 30.15 -5.83 14.41
CA LYS A 2 29.43 -6.86 13.62
C LYS A 2 27.91 -6.92 13.91
N ALA A 3 27.46 -6.52 15.10
CA ALA A 3 26.05 -6.54 15.49
C ALA A 3 25.19 -5.49 14.75
N LEU A 4 25.79 -4.38 14.30
CA LEU A 4 25.09 -3.28 13.62
C LEU A 4 24.55 -3.69 12.24
N PHE A 5 25.24 -4.62 11.55
CA PHE A 5 24.82 -5.11 10.24
C PHE A 5 23.73 -6.20 10.31
N LEU A 6 23.59 -6.89 11.45
CA LEU A 6 22.68 -8.03 11.60
C LEU A 6 21.23 -7.58 11.88
N VAL A 7 21.04 -6.40 12.46
CA VAL A 7 19.71 -5.84 12.75
C VAL A 7 19.03 -5.27 11.50
N CYS A 8 19.80 -4.77 10.52
CA CYS A 8 19.25 -4.22 9.28
C CYS A 8 18.66 -5.28 8.32
N THR A 9 19.11 -6.53 8.37
CA THR A 9 18.66 -7.57 7.43
C THR A 9 17.42 -8.34 7.91
N LEU A 10 17.16 -8.41 9.22
CA LEU A 10 16.06 -9.21 9.78
C LEU A 10 14.68 -8.53 9.72
N PHE A 11 14.62 -7.20 9.58
CA PHE A 11 13.34 -6.47 9.55
C PHE A 11 12.73 -6.28 8.15
N LEU A 12 13.42 -6.69 7.09
CA LEU A 12 12.98 -6.48 5.71
C LEU A 12 12.00 -7.54 5.18
N ILE A 13 11.77 -8.65 5.89
CA ILE A 13 11.07 -9.82 5.33
C ILE A 13 9.62 -9.99 5.79
N SER A 14 9.19 -9.40 6.91
CA SER A 14 7.94 -9.86 7.54
C SER A 14 6.87 -8.78 7.63
N LEU A 15 6.22 -8.44 6.52
CA LEU A 15 4.83 -7.94 6.54
C LEU A 15 4.14 -8.05 5.16
N SER A 16 4.19 -9.25 4.56
CA SER A 16 3.21 -9.66 3.56
C SER A 16 1.95 -10.15 4.28
N GLY A 17 1.16 -9.20 4.79
CA GLY A 17 -0.20 -9.51 5.24
C GLY A 17 -1.00 -10.04 4.05
N LYS A 18 -1.19 -11.36 4.00
CA LYS A 18 -2.17 -12.02 3.14
C LYS A 18 -3.54 -11.45 3.52
N ALA A 19 -4.17 -10.73 2.59
CA ALA A 19 -5.57 -10.38 2.71
C ALA A 19 -6.37 -11.69 2.70
N GLN A 20 -7.31 -11.83 3.63
CA GLN A 20 -8.22 -12.95 3.69
C GLN A 20 -9.03 -13.01 2.40
N ASP A 21 -9.06 -14.20 1.78
CA ASP A 21 -9.97 -14.54 0.70
C ASP A 21 -11.40 -14.49 1.24
N PHE A 22 -12.17 -13.54 0.74
CA PHE A 22 -13.62 -13.51 0.92
C PHE A 22 -14.21 -14.45 -0.12
N ALA A 23 -14.54 -15.68 0.30
CA ALA A 23 -15.34 -16.60 -0.49
C ALA A 23 -16.82 -16.18 -0.39
N PRO A 24 -17.50 -15.80 -1.48
CA PRO A 24 -18.95 -15.74 -1.46
C PRO A 24 -19.49 -17.16 -1.57
N ASP A 25 -20.08 -17.62 -0.47
CA ASP A 25 -20.85 -18.86 -0.40
C ASP A 25 -21.93 -18.82 -1.49
N SER A 26 -21.79 -19.68 -2.49
CA SER A 26 -22.64 -19.71 -3.67
C SER A 26 -23.85 -20.59 -3.38
N THR A 27 -24.91 -20.01 -2.84
CA THR A 27 -26.23 -20.65 -2.88
C THR A 27 -26.74 -20.58 -4.32
N ILE A 28 -26.74 -21.72 -5.01
CA ILE A 28 -27.34 -21.87 -6.34
C ILE A 28 -28.85 -21.79 -6.17
N VAL A 29 -29.44 -20.63 -6.46
CA VAL A 29 -30.86 -20.53 -6.80
C VAL A 29 -30.93 -20.37 -8.31
N ILE A 30 -31.34 -21.45 -8.99
CA ILE A 30 -31.64 -21.39 -10.42
C ILE A 30 -32.94 -20.60 -10.58
N GLN A 31 -32.82 -19.36 -11.06
CA GLN A 31 -33.92 -18.67 -11.72
C GLN A 31 -33.48 -18.23 -13.11
N ASN A 32 -34.11 -18.85 -14.11
CA ASN A 32 -34.12 -18.43 -15.49
C ASN A 32 -34.70 -17.01 -15.60
N GLN A 33 -33.86 -15.99 -15.76
CA GLN A 33 -34.28 -14.68 -16.25
C GLN A 33 -33.19 -14.06 -17.14
N LYS A 34 -33.64 -13.56 -18.30
CA LYS A 34 -32.85 -12.98 -19.39
C LYS A 34 -31.72 -12.08 -18.88
N LEU A 35 -30.48 -12.43 -19.25
CA LEU A 35 -29.25 -11.74 -18.90
C LEU A 35 -29.14 -10.43 -19.71
N TYR A 36 -29.74 -9.35 -19.19
CA TYR A 36 -29.32 -8.02 -19.59
C TYR A 36 -27.85 -7.86 -19.15
N THR A 37 -26.93 -7.92 -20.11
CA THR A 37 -25.50 -7.68 -19.86
C THR A 37 -25.30 -6.18 -19.62
N THR A 38 -25.60 -5.72 -18.41
CA THR A 38 -24.81 -4.65 -17.81
C THR A 38 -23.41 -5.26 -17.68
N ALA A 39 -22.38 -4.72 -18.33
CA ALA A 39 -21.01 -5.15 -18.05
C ALA A 39 -20.85 -5.13 -16.52
N PRO A 40 -20.52 -6.25 -15.84
CA PRO A 40 -20.79 -6.36 -14.42
C PRO A 40 -19.99 -5.28 -13.70
N THR A 41 -20.67 -4.33 -13.09
CA THR A 41 -20.10 -3.24 -12.28
C THR A 41 -19.02 -3.80 -11.34
N GLU A 42 -19.36 -4.86 -10.62
CA GLU A 42 -18.43 -5.62 -9.77
C GLU A 42 -17.16 -6.11 -10.50
N SER A 43 -17.25 -6.54 -11.76
CA SER A 43 -16.09 -6.99 -12.53
C SER A 43 -15.11 -5.84 -12.81
N LEU A 44 -15.59 -4.62 -13.06
CA LEU A 44 -14.75 -3.45 -13.30
C LEU A 44 -14.11 -2.95 -12.01
N ALA A 45 -14.85 -2.96 -10.90
CA ALA A 45 -14.30 -2.61 -9.60
C ALA A 45 -13.20 -3.59 -9.16
N VAL A 46 -13.44 -4.90 -9.32
CA VAL A 46 -12.46 -5.95 -9.00
C VAL A 46 -11.24 -5.82 -9.91
N LYS A 47 -11.44 -5.63 -11.22
CA LYS A 47 -10.37 -5.40 -12.19
C LYS A 47 -9.51 -4.19 -11.80
N GLY A 48 -10.14 -3.05 -11.48
CA GLY A 48 -9.44 -1.84 -11.07
C GLY A 48 -8.58 -2.04 -9.82
N GLN A 49 -9.06 -2.81 -8.84
CA GLN A 49 -8.26 -3.16 -7.66
C GLN A 49 -7.07 -4.06 -8.00
N ILE A 50 -7.28 -5.11 -8.79
CA ILE A 50 -6.21 -6.05 -9.19
C ILE A 50 -5.15 -5.32 -10.01
N ASP A 51 -5.56 -4.48 -10.96
CA ASP A 51 -4.63 -3.75 -11.81
C ASP A 51 -3.86 -2.70 -11.01
N ALA A 52 -4.48 -2.06 -10.02
CA ALA A 52 -3.76 -1.17 -9.10
C ALA A 52 -2.70 -1.92 -8.27
N GLU A 53 -2.97 -3.15 -7.81
CA GLU A 53 -1.97 -3.95 -7.10
C GLU A 53 -0.76 -4.31 -7.97
N ARG A 54 -0.99 -4.52 -9.27
CA ARG A 54 0.05 -4.94 -10.22
C ARG A 54 0.86 -3.75 -10.76
N HIS A 55 0.22 -2.62 -11.03
CA HIS A 55 0.84 -1.54 -11.80
C HIS A 55 1.18 -0.29 -10.98
N TYR A 56 0.56 -0.09 -9.81
CA TYR A 56 0.79 1.13 -9.04
C TYR A 56 2.16 1.13 -8.33
N THR A 57 3.14 1.84 -8.90
CA THR A 57 4.52 1.89 -8.36
C THR A 57 4.97 3.27 -7.87
N LYS A 58 4.26 4.36 -8.20
CA LYS A 58 4.67 5.74 -7.86
C LYS A 58 4.56 6.12 -6.38
N TYR A 59 4.31 5.17 -5.48
CA TYR A 59 4.40 5.41 -4.03
C TYR A 59 5.85 5.54 -3.53
N ARG A 60 6.85 5.10 -4.32
CA ARG A 60 8.25 4.96 -3.88
C ARG A 60 8.86 6.25 -3.37
N GLY A 61 8.63 7.40 -4.02
CA GLY A 61 9.15 8.69 -3.59
C GLY A 61 8.63 9.09 -2.20
N ALA A 62 7.32 9.01 -2.01
CA ALA A 62 6.67 9.28 -0.73
C ALA A 62 7.18 8.34 0.38
N ALA A 63 7.19 7.03 0.12
CA ALA A 63 7.63 6.05 1.11
C ALA A 63 9.12 6.18 1.45
N THR A 64 9.99 6.39 0.46
CA THR A 64 11.44 6.51 0.68
C THR A 64 11.78 7.81 1.40
N GLY A 65 11.15 8.93 1.05
CA GLY A 65 11.31 10.19 1.77
C GLY A 65 10.90 10.06 3.24
N THR A 66 9.77 9.39 3.51
CA THR A 66 9.36 9.07 4.89
C THR A 66 10.39 8.21 5.62
N LEU A 67 10.93 7.17 4.98
CA LEU A 67 11.96 6.32 5.60
C LEU A 67 13.19 7.13 6.01
N ILE A 68 13.73 7.93 5.08
CA ILE A 68 14.92 8.75 5.33
C ILE A 68 14.65 9.70 6.50
N ALA A 69 13.55 10.44 6.46
CA ALA A 69 13.18 11.35 7.54
C ALA A 69 13.02 10.62 8.90
N SER A 70 12.37 9.45 8.91
CA SER A 70 12.18 8.63 10.12
C SER A 70 13.47 8.04 10.68
N LEU A 71 14.47 7.76 9.84
CA LEU A 71 15.79 7.30 10.29
C LEU A 71 16.54 8.39 11.05
N PHE A 72 16.46 9.65 10.59
CA PHE A 72 17.04 10.79 11.31
C PHE A 72 16.32 11.07 12.64
N SER A 73 14.99 11.10 12.59
CA SER A 73 14.16 11.24 13.78
C SER A 73 12.76 10.72 13.49
N PRO A 74 12.23 9.77 14.28
CA PRO A 74 10.88 9.25 14.06
C PRO A 74 9.80 10.32 14.16
N LEU A 75 10.02 11.38 14.94
CA LEU A 75 9.12 12.54 15.05
C LEU A 75 9.14 13.36 13.77
N ILE A 76 10.31 13.64 13.20
CA ILE A 76 10.43 14.35 11.91
C ILE A 76 9.82 13.51 10.79
N GLY A 77 10.06 12.19 10.80
CA GLY A 77 9.48 11.25 9.84
C GLY A 77 7.96 11.12 9.91
N LEU A 78 7.33 11.47 11.04
CA LEU A 78 5.88 11.44 11.18
C LEU A 78 5.19 12.49 10.29
N ILE A 79 5.84 13.63 10.06
CA ILE A 79 5.33 14.72 9.21
C ILE A 79 5.09 14.22 7.77
N PRO A 80 6.09 13.70 7.03
CA PRO A 80 5.86 13.15 5.71
C PRO A 80 4.98 11.89 5.75
N ALA A 81 4.98 11.10 6.84
CA ALA A 81 4.09 9.94 6.95
C ALA A 81 2.60 10.34 6.92
N ILE A 82 2.21 11.35 7.70
CA ILE A 82 0.85 11.87 7.74
C ILE A 82 0.49 12.58 6.43
N ALA A 83 1.36 13.49 5.96
CA ALA A 83 1.11 14.28 4.76
C ALA A 83 1.00 13.39 3.50
N CYS A 84 1.92 12.45 3.31
CA CYS A 84 1.93 11.61 2.11
C CYS A 84 0.84 10.53 2.13
N SER A 85 0.46 10.01 3.31
CA SER A 85 -0.57 8.98 3.42
C SER A 85 -2.00 9.50 3.28
N SER A 86 -2.24 10.76 3.62
CA SER A 86 -3.57 11.39 3.54
C SER A 86 -3.96 11.80 2.12
N THR A 87 -2.97 12.13 1.29
CA THR A 87 -3.20 12.60 -0.08
C THR A 87 -3.60 11.47 -1.03
N THR A 88 -4.48 11.77 -1.99
CA THR A 88 -4.76 10.85 -3.12
C THR A 88 -3.63 10.94 -4.16
N PRO A 89 -3.20 9.84 -4.79
CA PRO A 89 -2.24 9.91 -5.90
C PRO A 89 -2.76 10.81 -7.03
N LYS A 90 -1.87 11.65 -7.60
CA LYS A 90 -2.21 12.47 -8.77
C LYS A 90 -2.42 11.56 -9.98
N LEU A 91 -3.26 11.96 -10.95
CA LEU A 91 -3.54 11.20 -12.17
C LEU A 91 -2.27 10.73 -12.89
N LYS A 92 -1.32 11.65 -13.10
CA LYS A 92 0.01 11.38 -13.68
C LYS A 92 0.88 10.37 -12.91
N ASN A 93 0.52 10.06 -11.67
CA ASN A 93 1.23 9.14 -10.79
C ASN A 93 0.43 7.85 -10.56
N LEU A 94 -0.68 7.61 -11.27
CA LEU A 94 -1.48 6.40 -11.06
C LEU A 94 -0.94 5.19 -11.81
N ASP A 95 -0.15 5.35 -12.89
CA ASP A 95 0.38 4.24 -13.70
C ASP A 95 -0.70 3.22 -14.11
N TYR A 96 -1.90 3.70 -14.51
CA TYR A 96 -2.95 2.80 -14.99
C TYR A 96 -2.56 2.20 -16.35
N PRO A 97 -2.83 0.90 -16.59
CA PRO A 97 -2.36 0.21 -17.79
C PRO A 97 -3.18 0.50 -19.06
N ASP A 98 -4.47 0.81 -18.90
CA ASP A 98 -5.41 0.99 -20.01
C ASP A 98 -6.25 2.25 -19.78
N GLU A 99 -6.14 3.22 -20.69
CA GLU A 99 -6.87 4.49 -20.61
C GLU A 99 -8.37 4.32 -20.89
N ALA A 100 -8.77 3.40 -21.77
CA ALA A 100 -10.17 3.16 -22.06
C ALA A 100 -10.89 2.56 -20.85
N LEU A 101 -10.24 1.65 -20.11
CA LEU A 101 -10.73 1.18 -18.81
C LEU A 101 -10.75 2.30 -17.78
N PHE A 102 -9.69 3.13 -17.74
CA PHE A 102 -9.59 4.23 -16.78
C PHE A 102 -10.62 5.35 -16.97
N ARG A 103 -11.23 5.46 -18.16
CA ARG A 103 -12.37 6.36 -18.41
C ARG A 103 -13.68 5.85 -17.80
N GLN A 104 -13.77 4.57 -17.45
CA GLN A 104 -14.95 4.01 -16.80
C GLN A 104 -14.94 4.38 -15.32
N ALA A 105 -15.99 5.05 -14.85
CA ALA A 105 -16.04 5.68 -13.53
C ALA A 105 -15.75 4.70 -12.37
N GLU A 106 -16.23 3.46 -12.49
CA GLU A 106 -16.05 2.45 -11.46
C GLU A 106 -14.64 1.86 -11.41
N TYR A 107 -14.07 1.54 -12.59
CA TYR A 107 -12.68 1.11 -12.68
C TYR A 107 -11.75 2.22 -12.17
N HIS A 108 -12.00 3.47 -12.58
CA HIS A 108 -11.27 4.65 -12.09
C HIS A 108 -11.30 4.77 -10.56
N ALA A 109 -12.50 4.69 -9.97
CA ALA A 109 -12.70 4.85 -8.54
C ALA A 109 -11.99 3.74 -7.75
N SER A 110 -12.23 2.48 -8.14
CA SER A 110 -11.65 1.31 -7.48
C SER A 110 -10.12 1.26 -7.59
N TYR A 111 -9.56 1.55 -8.77
CA TYR A 111 -8.13 1.65 -9.00
C TYR A 111 -7.50 2.74 -8.12
N THR A 112 -8.05 3.95 -8.15
CA THR A 112 -7.52 5.11 -7.41
C THR A 112 -7.58 4.88 -5.89
N GLN A 113 -8.68 4.30 -5.39
CA GLN A 113 -8.81 3.96 -3.98
C GLN A 113 -7.78 2.91 -3.56
N LYS A 114 -7.57 1.86 -4.37
CA LYS A 114 -6.59 0.83 -4.09
C LYS A 114 -5.15 1.38 -4.13
N ALA A 115 -4.82 2.20 -5.13
CA ALA A 115 -3.54 2.89 -5.23
C ALA A 115 -3.26 3.76 -3.98
N LYS A 116 -4.27 4.52 -3.51
CA LYS A 116 -4.16 5.29 -2.25
C LYS A 116 -3.87 4.38 -1.05
N LYS A 117 -4.57 3.25 -0.92
CA LYS A 117 -4.34 2.26 0.16
C LYS A 117 -2.91 1.70 0.09
N ILE A 118 -2.42 1.34 -1.09
CA ILE A 118 -1.04 0.85 -1.29
C ILE A 118 -0.03 1.90 -0.86
N LYS A 119 -0.19 3.16 -1.31
CA LYS A 119 0.70 4.27 -0.93
C LYS A 119 0.72 4.47 0.58
N LYS A 120 -0.46 4.58 1.21
CA LYS A 120 -0.59 4.74 2.67
C LYS A 120 0.13 3.62 3.40
N ARG A 121 -0.11 2.36 3.03
CA ARG A 121 0.54 1.20 3.64
C ARG A 121 2.06 1.31 3.56
N LYS A 122 2.61 1.56 2.37
CA LYS A 122 4.06 1.63 2.15
C LYS A 122 4.71 2.80 2.91
N VAL A 123 4.05 3.95 2.98
CA VAL A 123 4.51 5.11 3.76
C VAL A 123 4.57 4.78 5.26
N TRP A 124 3.52 4.18 5.82
CA TRP A 124 3.48 3.80 7.24
C TRP A 124 4.45 2.67 7.57
N THR A 125 4.62 1.68 6.69
CA THR A 125 5.64 0.64 6.84
C THR A 125 7.04 1.28 6.93
N ASN A 126 7.36 2.21 6.03
CA ASN A 126 8.66 2.88 6.02
C ASN A 126 8.88 3.77 7.25
N TRP A 127 7.85 4.46 7.72
CA TRP A 127 7.91 5.19 9.00
C TRP A 127 8.19 4.24 10.17
N GLY A 128 7.46 3.12 10.24
CA GLY A 128 7.61 2.10 11.28
C GLY A 128 9.00 1.46 11.31
N ILE A 129 9.61 1.23 10.14
CA ILE A 129 11.01 0.77 10.03
C ILE A 129 11.95 1.80 10.67
N GLY A 130 11.84 3.08 10.30
CA GLY A 130 12.71 4.12 10.86
C GLY A 130 12.53 4.29 12.37
N PHE A 131 11.30 4.18 12.87
CA PHE A 131 11.01 4.14 14.30
C PHE A 131 11.68 2.94 14.99
N GLY A 132 11.51 1.73 14.45
CA GLY A 132 12.12 0.51 15.00
C GLY A 132 13.64 0.58 15.06
N VAL A 133 14.29 1.13 14.04
CA VAL A 133 15.75 1.34 14.02
C VAL A 133 16.19 2.28 15.14
N ASN A 134 15.48 3.39 15.36
CA ASN A 134 15.79 4.34 16.43
C ASN A 134 15.62 3.72 17.83
N ILE A 135 14.56 2.94 18.05
CA ILE A 135 14.37 2.20 19.32
C ILE A 135 15.50 1.19 19.54
N ALA A 136 15.87 0.42 18.52
CA ALA A 136 16.97 -0.53 18.62
C ALA A 136 18.30 0.16 18.96
N LEU A 137 18.58 1.31 18.33
CA LEU A 137 19.77 2.10 18.62
C LEU A 137 19.78 2.62 20.07
N ALA A 138 18.64 3.13 20.55
CA ALA A 138 18.51 3.62 21.93
C ALA A 138 18.76 2.51 22.96
N LEU A 139 18.24 1.30 22.71
CA LEU A 139 18.48 0.14 23.58
C LEU A 139 19.96 -0.28 23.60
N VAL A 140 20.64 -0.25 22.45
CA VAL A 140 22.08 -0.57 22.38
C VAL A 140 22.90 0.46 23.15
N ILE A 141 22.57 1.75 23.04
CA ILE A 141 23.25 2.81 23.79
C ILE A 141 23.00 2.61 25.29
N ALA A 142 21.75 2.42 25.70
CA ALA A 142 21.37 2.24 27.11
C ALA A 142 21.95 0.97 27.75
N ALA A 143 22.12 -0.11 26.99
CA ALA A 143 22.72 -1.35 27.47
C ALA A 143 24.25 -1.31 27.52
N GLY A 144 24.87 -0.39 26.76
CA GLY A 144 26.33 -0.19 26.74
C GLY A 144 26.82 0.94 27.65
N SER A 145 25.90 1.68 28.28
CA SER A 145 26.16 2.78 29.22
C SER A 145 26.10 2.34 30.67
#